data_AF-A0A5J6WW23-F1
#
_entry.id   AF-A0A5J6WW23-F1
#
_cell.length_a   1.000
_cell.length_b   1.000
_cell.length_c   1.000
_cell.angle_alpha   90.00
_cell.angle_beta   90.00
_cell.angle_gamma   90.00
#
_symmetry.space_group_name_H-M   'P 1'
#
loop_
_entity.id
_entity.type
_entity.pdbx_description
1 polymer ?
#
loop_
_entity_poly.entity_id
_entity_poly.type
_entity_poly.pdbx_seq_one_letter_code
_entity_poly.pdbx_strand_id
1 'polypeptide(L)'
;MKNNISNGSKVSREAGAIQPTDYVGHVTKGFDVLRPATFNYAHNEQPRDFRSPIQAGEKSRVRQMLFTGFSKCCYPYQKFDSVDGEWRLAQILEGDASVLKWMKPAHGQFRIEYANGQNYEPDFVVETKDACLLIEPKKATEVSTPDVQAKARAAVRWCKYANDYASQHSGKQWRYLLIPHDDIELGRSIAGLMQEHEMTS
;
A
#
# COMPACT_ATOMS: atom_id res chain seq x y z
N MET A 1 -10.05 -9.43 -19.17
CA MET A 1 -10.12 -7.96 -19.01
C MET A 1 -8.82 -7.50 -18.37
N LYS A 2 -8.18 -6.44 -18.89
CA LYS A 2 -6.83 -6.03 -18.44
C LYS A 2 -6.95 -5.38 -17.05
N ASN A 3 -6.43 -6.04 -16.02
CA ASN A 3 -6.30 -5.51 -14.65
C ASN A 3 -5.24 -4.41 -14.64
N ASN A 4 -5.59 -3.21 -15.08
CA ASN A 4 -4.75 -2.04 -14.95
C ASN A 4 -5.24 -1.22 -13.76
N ILE A 5 -4.41 -1.10 -12.72
CA ILE A 5 -4.34 0.11 -11.90
C ILE A 5 -3.37 1.03 -12.65
N SER A 6 -3.65 2.34 -12.75
CA SER A 6 -2.60 3.28 -13.13
C SER A 6 -1.56 3.31 -12.02
N ASN A 7 -0.54 2.47 -12.13
CA ASN A 7 0.60 2.54 -11.23
C ASN A 7 1.22 3.93 -11.46
N GLY A 8 1.18 4.78 -10.44
CA GLY A 8 1.77 6.10 -10.50
C GLY A 8 3.24 5.98 -10.92
N SER A 9 3.52 6.49 -12.12
CA SER A 9 4.74 7.14 -12.55
C SER A 9 6.08 6.60 -12.04
N LYS A 10 6.87 6.06 -12.97
CA LYS A 10 8.25 5.66 -12.73
C LYS A 10 9.12 6.91 -12.55
N VAL A 11 9.88 6.97 -11.47
CA VAL A 11 10.96 7.97 -11.29
C VAL A 11 12.29 7.28 -11.57
N SER A 12 13.04 7.76 -12.57
CA SER A 12 14.39 7.26 -12.91
C SER A 12 15.33 8.42 -13.21
N ARG A 13 16.60 8.29 -12.85
CA ARG A 13 17.66 9.29 -13.04
C ARG A 13 18.26 9.23 -14.46
N GLU A 14 18.60 10.39 -15.01
CA GLU A 14 19.70 10.54 -15.96
C GLU A 14 20.75 11.52 -15.38
N ALA A 15 22.02 11.22 -15.65
CA ALA A 15 23.16 11.90 -15.05
C ALA A 15 23.44 13.25 -15.74
N GLY A 16 23.23 14.34 -15.02
CA GLY A 16 23.70 15.68 -15.36
C GLY A 16 24.03 16.41 -14.06
N ALA A 17 25.27 16.92 -13.96
CA ALA A 17 25.84 17.46 -12.74
C ALA A 17 25.11 18.73 -12.22
N ILE A 18 25.10 18.89 -10.88
CA ILE A 18 25.40 20.10 -10.07
C ILE A 18 24.54 20.17 -8.76
N GLN A 19 25.24 20.17 -7.60
CA GLN A 19 24.86 20.46 -6.18
C GLN A 19 24.06 19.41 -5.35
N PRO A 20 24.46 19.12 -4.09
CA PRO A 20 23.80 18.14 -3.22
C PRO A 20 22.75 18.79 -2.32
N THR A 21 21.46 18.53 -2.54
CA THR A 21 20.46 18.21 -1.49
C THR A 21 19.01 18.05 -1.98
N ASP A 22 18.68 18.34 -3.24
CA ASP A 22 17.27 18.25 -3.67
C ASP A 22 17.04 17.08 -4.63
N TYR A 23 16.32 16.07 -4.13
CA TYR A 23 15.69 15.06 -4.98
C TYR A 23 14.57 15.73 -5.77
N VAL A 24 14.75 15.86 -7.09
CA VAL A 24 13.67 16.26 -8.01
C VAL A 24 13.01 15.00 -8.54
N GLY A 25 11.85 14.64 -8.00
CA GLY A 25 11.05 13.52 -8.48
C GLY A 25 10.53 13.80 -9.88
N HIS A 26 10.99 13.04 -10.88
CA HIS A 26 10.51 13.15 -12.26
C HIS A 26 9.43 12.11 -12.54
N VAL A 27 8.21 12.56 -12.78
CA VAL A 27 7.05 11.70 -13.05
C VAL A 27 7.00 11.36 -14.55
N THR A 28 7.27 10.11 -14.92
CA THR A 28 7.10 9.65 -16.32
C THR A 28 5.74 8.97 -16.54
N LYS A 29 5.07 9.28 -17.66
CA LYS A 29 3.85 8.55 -18.10
C LYS A 29 4.23 7.12 -18.47
N GLY A 30 3.82 6.15 -17.65
CA GLY A 30 4.01 4.73 -17.94
C GLY A 30 2.88 3.92 -17.33
N PHE A 31 2.29 3.01 -18.11
CA PHE A 31 1.50 1.93 -17.56
C PHE A 31 2.48 0.81 -17.20
N ASP A 32 2.75 0.59 -15.91
CA ASP A 32 3.39 -0.65 -15.51
C ASP A 32 2.33 -1.75 -15.47
N VAL A 33 2.53 -2.77 -16.30
CA VAL A 33 1.73 -3.99 -16.25
C VAL A 33 1.95 -4.63 -14.89
N LEU A 34 0.86 -4.87 -14.15
CA LEU A 34 0.92 -5.61 -12.89
C LEU A 34 1.63 -6.94 -13.16
N ARG A 35 2.78 -7.13 -12.51
CA ARG A 35 3.52 -8.38 -12.63
C ARG A 35 2.80 -9.44 -11.80
N PRO A 36 2.72 -10.69 -12.27
CA PRO A 36 2.22 -11.78 -11.45
C PRO A 36 2.97 -11.80 -10.11
N ALA A 37 2.21 -11.78 -9.00
CA ALA A 37 2.79 -11.99 -7.69
C ALA A 37 3.13 -13.49 -7.55
N THR A 38 4.41 -13.80 -7.36
CA THR A 38 4.86 -15.18 -7.10
C THR A 38 4.78 -15.44 -5.60
N PHE A 39 4.04 -16.48 -5.20
CA PHE A 39 3.95 -16.90 -3.81
C PHE A 39 4.58 -18.27 -3.62
N ASN A 40 5.48 -18.38 -2.64
CA ASN A 40 5.94 -19.68 -2.13
C ASN A 40 5.02 -20.10 -0.97
N TYR A 41 4.43 -21.30 -1.08
CA TYR A 41 3.61 -21.93 -0.05
C TYR A 41 3.88 -23.44 -0.01
N ALA A 42 3.58 -24.06 1.13
CA ALA A 42 3.76 -25.50 1.28
C ALA A 42 2.89 -26.25 0.26
N HIS A 43 3.38 -27.38 -0.27
CA HIS A 43 2.73 -28.16 -1.34
C HIS A 43 1.24 -28.50 -1.06
N ASN A 44 0.85 -28.56 0.22
CA ASN A 44 -0.52 -28.89 0.65
C ASN A 44 -1.31 -27.70 1.21
N GLU A 45 -0.77 -26.47 1.22
CA GLU A 45 -1.54 -25.30 1.67
C GLU A 45 -2.61 -24.97 0.63
N GLN A 46 -3.87 -24.99 1.06
CA GLN A 46 -5.01 -24.61 0.23
C GLN A 46 -5.34 -23.14 0.45
N PRO A 47 -5.57 -22.35 -0.62
CA PRO A 47 -6.06 -20.99 -0.48
C PRO A 47 -7.34 -20.94 0.36
N ARG A 48 -7.36 -20.04 1.35
CA ARG A 48 -8.49 -19.83 2.26
C ARG A 48 -9.29 -18.63 1.80
N ASP A 49 -10.61 -18.63 1.99
CA ASP A 49 -11.38 -17.41 1.78
C ASP A 49 -10.89 -16.35 2.78
N PHE A 50 -10.61 -15.13 2.31
CA PHE A 50 -10.05 -14.07 3.14
C PHE A 50 -10.96 -13.63 4.30
N ARG A 51 -12.25 -14.00 4.31
CA ARG A 51 -13.19 -13.79 5.44
C ARG A 51 -13.23 -14.97 6.40
N SER A 52 -12.52 -16.07 6.11
CA SER A 52 -12.48 -17.23 7.00
C SER A 52 -11.78 -16.85 8.31
N PRO A 53 -12.41 -17.08 9.47
CA PRO A 53 -11.82 -16.68 10.74
C PRO A 53 -10.51 -17.43 10.99
N ILE A 54 -9.49 -16.71 11.43
CA ILE A 54 -8.23 -17.28 11.91
C ILE A 54 -8.34 -17.45 13.42
N GLN A 55 -8.11 -18.67 13.92
CA GLN A 55 -8.17 -18.95 15.35
C GLN A 55 -7.07 -18.19 16.10
N ALA A 56 -7.34 -17.80 17.35
CA ALA A 56 -6.40 -17.01 18.16
C ALA A 56 -5.01 -17.66 18.28
N GLY A 57 -4.96 -19.00 18.41
CA GLY A 57 -3.71 -19.76 18.47
C GLY A 57 -2.92 -19.84 17.16
N GLU A 58 -3.49 -19.37 16.04
CA GLU A 58 -2.88 -19.46 14.70
C GLU A 58 -2.43 -18.11 14.15
N LYS A 59 -2.66 -17.00 14.86
CA LYS A 59 -2.32 -15.65 14.36
C LYS A 59 -0.86 -15.51 13.92
N SER A 60 0.07 -16.13 14.64
CA SER A 60 1.51 -16.11 14.30
C SER A 60 1.85 -16.81 12.98
N ARG A 61 0.96 -17.69 12.49
CA ARG A 61 1.14 -18.45 11.26
C ARG A 61 0.53 -17.79 10.02
N VAL A 62 -0.11 -16.61 10.16
CA VAL A 62 -0.78 -15.92 9.03
C VAL A 62 0.15 -15.68 7.83
N ARG A 63 1.45 -15.42 8.08
CA ARG A 63 2.49 -15.27 7.06
C ARG A 63 2.67 -16.49 6.16
N GLN A 64 2.27 -17.66 6.65
CA GLN A 64 2.38 -18.93 5.93
C GLN A 64 1.11 -19.24 5.13
N MET A 65 -0.04 -18.64 5.51
CA MET A 65 -1.34 -18.87 4.90
C MET A 65 -1.46 -18.14 3.56
N LEU A 66 -2.22 -18.74 2.65
CA LEU A 66 -2.57 -18.14 1.36
C LEU A 66 -4.07 -17.83 1.34
N PHE A 67 -4.44 -16.62 0.96
CA PHE A 67 -5.82 -16.17 0.93
C PHE A 67 -6.31 -15.93 -0.49
N THR A 68 -7.60 -16.13 -0.74
CA THR A 68 -8.30 -15.92 -2.01
C THR A 68 -9.71 -15.37 -1.75
N GLY A 69 -10.52 -15.24 -2.80
CA GLY A 69 -11.91 -14.75 -2.73
C GLY A 69 -12.04 -13.23 -2.86
N PHE A 70 -10.95 -12.53 -3.19
CA PHE A 70 -10.95 -11.07 -3.34
C PHE A 70 -11.69 -10.63 -4.61
N SER A 71 -12.50 -9.59 -4.48
CA SER A 71 -13.25 -8.97 -5.57
C SER A 71 -12.63 -7.65 -6.05
N LYS A 72 -11.91 -6.94 -5.17
CA LYS A 72 -11.27 -5.63 -5.44
C LYS A 72 -9.74 -5.72 -5.45
N CYS A 73 -9.15 -6.77 -4.88
CA CYS A 73 -7.72 -7.01 -5.02
C CYS A 73 -7.35 -7.22 -6.49
N CYS A 74 -6.24 -6.63 -6.93
CA CYS A 74 -5.77 -6.83 -8.30
C CYS A 74 -5.10 -8.19 -8.54
N TYR A 75 -4.87 -8.95 -7.47
CA TYR A 75 -4.31 -10.30 -7.50
C TYR A 75 -5.29 -11.32 -6.95
N PRO A 76 -5.37 -12.54 -7.54
CA PRO A 76 -6.31 -13.58 -7.10
C PRO A 76 -5.94 -14.20 -5.75
N TYR A 77 -4.67 -14.04 -5.33
CA TYR A 77 -4.13 -14.58 -4.09
C TYR A 77 -3.30 -13.54 -3.36
N GLN A 78 -3.28 -13.62 -2.02
CA GLN A 78 -2.45 -12.76 -1.19
C GLN A 78 -1.99 -13.47 0.09
N LYS A 79 -0.81 -13.07 0.59
CA LYS A 79 -0.34 -13.39 1.94
C LYS A 79 -0.25 -12.10 2.76
N PHE A 80 -0.38 -12.24 4.09
CA PHE A 80 -0.39 -11.12 5.02
C PHE A 80 0.61 -11.33 6.14
N ASP A 81 1.17 -10.22 6.61
CA ASP A 81 2.19 -10.19 7.66
C ASP A 81 1.62 -10.19 9.08
N SER A 82 0.36 -9.78 9.23
CA SER A 82 -0.32 -9.72 10.52
C SER A 82 -1.83 -9.93 10.36
N VAL A 83 -2.44 -10.58 11.37
CA VAL A 83 -3.90 -10.77 11.44
C VAL A 83 -4.59 -9.45 11.76
N ASP A 84 -4.12 -8.75 12.79
CA ASP A 84 -4.80 -7.56 13.29
C ASP A 84 -4.51 -6.30 12.48
N GLY A 85 -3.42 -6.28 11.69
CA GLY A 85 -3.10 -5.18 10.78
C GLY A 85 -3.53 -5.47 9.35
N GLU A 86 -2.70 -6.18 8.59
CA GLU A 86 -2.86 -6.28 7.13
C GLU A 86 -4.07 -7.11 6.70
N TRP A 87 -4.26 -8.30 7.28
CA TRP A 87 -5.37 -9.18 6.90
C TRP A 87 -6.73 -8.55 7.24
N ARG A 88 -6.80 -7.83 8.36
CA ARG A 88 -8.02 -7.10 8.75
C ARG A 88 -8.25 -5.88 7.88
N LEU A 89 -7.21 -5.12 7.52
CA LEU A 89 -7.33 -4.01 6.58
C LEU A 89 -7.83 -4.50 5.21
N ALA A 90 -7.31 -5.63 4.71
CA ALA A 90 -7.79 -6.23 3.45
C ALA A 90 -9.29 -6.56 3.50
N GLN A 91 -9.80 -7.01 4.65
CA GLN A 91 -11.25 -7.23 4.84
C GLN A 91 -12.06 -5.94 4.78
N ILE A 92 -11.58 -4.87 5.41
CA ILE A 92 -12.21 -3.54 5.36
C ILE A 92 -12.22 -3.04 3.90
N LEU A 93 -11.09 -3.12 3.20
CA LEU A 93 -10.97 -2.71 1.79
C LEU A 93 -11.94 -3.46 0.87
N GLU A 94 -12.06 -4.77 1.05
CA GLU A 94 -13.02 -5.59 0.29
C GLU A 94 -14.48 -5.25 0.63
N GLY A 95 -14.79 -4.87 1.87
CA GLY A 95 -16.13 -4.49 2.29
C GLY A 95 -16.56 -3.07 1.93
N ASP A 96 -15.62 -2.12 1.83
CA ASP A 96 -15.95 -0.70 1.69
C ASP A 96 -16.37 -0.31 0.26
N ALA A 97 -17.59 0.22 0.10
CA ALA A 97 -18.16 0.57 -1.20
C ALA A 97 -17.49 1.76 -1.92
N SER A 98 -16.64 2.52 -1.21
CA SER A 98 -15.83 3.59 -1.81
C SER A 98 -14.57 3.05 -2.49
N VAL A 99 -14.10 1.86 -2.10
CA VAL A 99 -12.90 1.22 -2.67
C VAL A 99 -13.23 0.59 -4.02
N LEU A 100 -12.45 0.95 -5.03
CA LEU A 100 -12.55 0.38 -6.38
C LEU A 100 -11.59 -0.77 -6.57
N LYS A 101 -10.32 -0.58 -6.18
CA LYS A 101 -9.25 -1.56 -6.32
C LYS A 101 -8.22 -1.41 -5.21
N TRP A 102 -7.52 -2.48 -4.89
CA TRP A 102 -6.33 -2.41 -4.06
C TRP A 102 -5.29 -3.46 -4.47
N MET A 103 -4.06 -3.26 -4.01
CA MET A 103 -2.98 -4.23 -4.16
C MET A 103 -1.96 -4.06 -3.03
N LYS A 104 -1.29 -5.15 -2.67
CA LYS A 104 0.03 -5.07 -2.02
C LYS A 104 1.08 -5.03 -3.14
N PRO A 105 1.92 -3.99 -3.25
CA PRO A 105 2.99 -3.94 -4.25
C PRO A 105 3.91 -5.15 -4.15
N ALA A 106 4.28 -5.73 -5.30
CA ALA A 106 5.35 -6.70 -5.34
C ALA A 106 6.71 -5.99 -5.24
N HIS A 107 7.74 -6.74 -4.82
CA HIS A 107 9.09 -6.20 -4.72
C HIS A 107 9.55 -5.55 -6.03
N GLY A 108 9.93 -4.28 -5.92
CA GLY A 108 10.37 -3.38 -6.98
C GLY A 108 9.25 -2.68 -7.76
N GLN A 109 7.98 -2.90 -7.44
CA GLN A 109 6.85 -2.37 -8.21
C GLN A 109 6.46 -0.95 -7.80
N PHE A 110 6.71 -0.55 -6.55
CA PHE A 110 6.33 0.77 -6.02
C PHE A 110 7.36 1.28 -5.01
N ARG A 111 8.50 1.77 -5.52
CA ARG A 111 9.64 2.18 -4.68
C ARG A 111 9.53 3.63 -4.26
N ILE A 112 9.63 3.86 -2.94
CA ILE A 112 9.74 5.19 -2.34
C ILE A 112 11.11 5.28 -1.66
N GLU A 113 11.98 6.17 -2.14
CA GLU A 113 13.28 6.42 -1.54
C GLU A 113 13.11 7.25 -0.25
N TYR A 114 13.58 6.74 0.89
CA TYR A 114 13.46 7.41 2.19
C TYR A 114 14.78 7.87 2.79
N ALA A 115 15.89 7.30 2.33
CA ALA A 115 17.26 7.76 2.58
C ALA A 115 18.12 7.38 1.37
N ASN A 116 19.35 7.91 1.28
CA ASN A 116 20.22 7.74 0.11
C ASN A 116 20.38 6.26 -0.30
N GLY A 117 19.75 5.88 -1.41
CA GLY A 117 19.73 4.51 -1.93
C GLY A 117 18.83 3.52 -1.16
N GLN A 118 18.22 3.93 -0.06
CA GLN A 118 17.28 3.12 0.71
C GLN A 118 15.85 3.36 0.23
N ASN A 119 15.23 2.29 -0.26
CA ASN A 119 13.86 2.30 -0.74
C ASN A 119 12.99 1.46 0.19
N TYR A 120 11.73 1.84 0.32
CA TYR A 120 10.70 0.98 0.87
C TYR A 120 9.51 0.92 -0.08
N GLU A 121 8.65 -0.05 0.16
CA GLU A 121 7.39 -0.23 -0.54
C GLU A 121 6.26 -0.08 0.48
N PRO A 122 5.19 0.67 0.16
CA PRO A 122 4.03 0.76 1.04
C PRO A 122 3.32 -0.59 1.11
N ASP A 123 2.75 -0.93 2.27
CA ASP A 123 2.07 -2.20 2.47
C ASP A 123 0.85 -2.36 1.55
N PHE A 124 0.09 -1.28 1.31
CA PHE A 124 -1.09 -1.25 0.44
C PHE A 124 -1.11 -0.01 -0.46
N VAL A 125 -1.53 -0.22 -1.72
CA VAL A 125 -1.94 0.83 -2.66
C VAL A 125 -3.42 0.63 -2.97
N VAL A 126 -4.23 1.67 -2.75
CA VAL A 126 -5.69 1.60 -2.85
C VAL A 126 -6.20 2.69 -3.77
N GLU A 127 -7.09 2.35 -4.68
CA GLU A 127 -7.86 3.31 -5.46
C GLU A 127 -9.29 3.36 -4.91
N THR A 128 -9.72 4.51 -4.42
CA THR A 128 -11.11 4.79 -4.06
C THR A 128 -11.81 5.57 -5.17
N LYS A 129 -13.10 5.89 -4.99
CA LYS A 129 -13.83 6.78 -5.91
C LYS A 129 -13.17 8.15 -6.04
N ASP A 130 -12.60 8.68 -4.96
CA ASP A 130 -12.19 10.09 -4.87
C ASP A 130 -10.66 10.28 -4.73
N ALA A 131 -9.92 9.25 -4.31
CA ALA A 131 -8.49 9.34 -4.02
C ALA A 131 -7.73 8.05 -4.35
N CYS A 132 -6.40 8.18 -4.44
CA CYS A 132 -5.46 7.06 -4.34
C CYS A 132 -4.81 7.11 -2.97
N LEU A 133 -4.66 5.97 -2.31
CA LEU A 133 -4.12 5.89 -0.95
C LEU A 133 -2.89 4.99 -0.94
N LEU A 134 -1.87 5.44 -0.23
CA LEU A 134 -0.80 4.61 0.29
C LEU A 134 -1.11 4.33 1.76
N ILE A 135 -1.35 3.08 2.13
CA ILE A 135 -1.75 2.72 3.50
C ILE A 135 -0.71 1.79 4.12
N GLU A 136 -0.23 2.17 5.30
CA GLU A 136 0.78 1.45 6.07
C GLU A 136 0.22 1.06 7.45
N PRO A 137 -0.27 -0.17 7.64
CA PRO A 137 -0.53 -0.72 8.96
C PRO A 137 0.75 -0.82 9.78
N LYS A 138 0.71 -0.47 11.06
CA LYS A 138 1.85 -0.63 11.95
C LYS A 138 1.41 -0.97 13.37
N LYS A 139 2.26 -1.69 14.12
CA LYS A 139 2.00 -1.89 15.55
C LYS A 139 1.96 -0.54 16.24
N ALA A 140 0.98 -0.33 17.12
CA ALA A 140 0.77 0.95 17.81
C ALA A 140 2.05 1.47 18.49
N THR A 141 2.78 0.57 19.16
CA THR A 141 4.05 0.87 19.84
C THR A 141 5.20 1.24 18.90
N GLU A 142 5.08 0.92 17.60
CA GLU A 142 6.13 1.17 16.59
C GLU A 142 5.84 2.43 15.74
N VAL A 143 4.62 2.95 15.73
CA VAL A 143 4.19 4.10 14.90
C VAL A 143 5.09 5.32 15.10
N SER A 144 5.47 5.61 16.34
CA SER A 144 6.30 6.78 16.69
C SER A 144 7.81 6.53 16.57
N THR A 145 8.24 5.34 16.13
CA THR A 145 9.66 5.03 16.03
C THR A 145 10.32 5.86 14.91
N PRO A 146 11.60 6.24 15.08
CA PRO A 146 12.29 7.08 14.08
C PRO A 146 12.29 6.49 12.66
N ASP A 147 12.42 5.17 12.53
CA ASP A 147 12.42 4.48 11.23
C ASP A 147 11.04 4.57 10.54
N VAL A 148 9.96 4.29 11.26
CA VAL A 148 8.59 4.40 10.72
C VAL A 148 8.29 5.84 10.32
N GLN A 149 8.68 6.81 11.15
CA GLN A 149 8.49 8.23 10.84
C GLN A 149 9.34 8.71 9.66
N ALA A 150 10.55 8.16 9.46
CA ALA A 150 11.36 8.46 8.27
C ALA A 150 10.71 7.99 6.98
N LYS A 151 10.16 6.76 6.97
CA LYS A 151 9.40 6.21 5.85
C LYS A 151 8.12 7.01 5.59
N ALA A 152 7.39 7.35 6.66
CA ALA A 152 6.17 8.18 6.57
C ALA A 152 6.43 9.53 5.90
N ARG A 153 7.46 10.28 6.33
CA ARG A 153 7.85 11.55 5.69
C ARG A 153 8.18 11.37 4.21
N ALA A 154 8.83 10.27 3.84
CA ALA A 154 9.12 9.96 2.45
C ALA A 154 7.85 9.66 1.62
N ALA A 155 6.87 8.94 2.17
CA ALA A 155 5.57 8.73 1.51
C ALA A 155 4.79 10.04 1.33
N VAL A 156 4.76 10.89 2.36
CA VAL A 156 4.08 12.19 2.30
C VAL A 156 4.69 13.05 1.20
N ARG A 157 6.03 13.14 1.13
CA ARG A 157 6.72 13.84 0.02
C ARG A 157 6.41 13.22 -1.33
N TRP A 158 6.38 11.89 -1.42
CA TRP A 158 6.00 11.19 -2.65
C TRP A 158 4.58 11.58 -3.09
N CYS A 159 3.61 11.59 -2.17
CA CYS A 159 2.23 12.00 -2.44
C CYS A 159 2.17 13.45 -2.92
N LYS A 160 2.98 14.34 -2.33
CA LYS A 160 3.09 15.73 -2.79
C LYS A 160 3.48 15.81 -4.27
N TYR A 161 4.55 15.13 -4.68
CA TYR A 161 4.98 15.13 -6.09
C TYR A 161 3.95 14.48 -7.01
N ALA A 162 3.30 13.39 -6.57
CA ALA A 162 2.24 12.75 -7.31
C ALA A 162 1.03 13.69 -7.51
N ASN A 163 0.71 14.51 -6.51
CA ASN A 163 -0.39 15.49 -6.57
C ASN A 163 -0.05 16.72 -7.40
N ASP A 164 1.18 17.22 -7.32
CA ASP A 164 1.67 18.29 -8.20
C ASP A 164 1.47 17.87 -9.66
N TYR A 165 1.76 16.61 -9.99
CA TYR A 165 1.50 16.06 -11.32
C TYR A 165 0.01 15.83 -11.63
N ALA A 166 -0.74 15.25 -10.70
CA ALA A 166 -2.16 14.94 -10.87
C ALA A 166 -3.00 16.21 -11.12
N SER A 167 -2.66 17.32 -10.46
CA SER A 167 -3.32 18.62 -10.65
C SER A 167 -3.26 19.13 -12.10
N GLN A 168 -2.19 18.79 -12.82
CA GLN A 168 -1.97 19.17 -14.22
C GLN A 168 -2.68 18.21 -15.19
N HIS A 169 -3.17 17.05 -14.71
CA HIS A 169 -3.66 15.95 -15.53
C HIS A 169 -5.03 15.39 -15.10
N SER A 170 -5.78 16.12 -14.27
CA SER A 170 -7.09 15.70 -13.72
C SER A 170 -7.05 14.31 -13.03
N GLY A 171 -5.93 13.99 -12.38
CA GLY A 171 -5.77 12.74 -11.63
C GLY A 171 -6.37 12.83 -10.23
N LYS A 172 -6.70 11.67 -9.64
CA LYS A 172 -7.07 11.58 -8.22
C LYS A 172 -5.91 12.02 -7.33
N GLN A 173 -6.25 12.65 -6.20
CA GLN A 173 -5.26 13.01 -5.20
C GLN A 173 -4.74 11.76 -4.49
N TRP A 174 -3.44 11.73 -4.26
CA TRP A 174 -2.69 10.76 -3.48
C TRP A 174 -2.61 11.20 -2.03
N ARG A 175 -2.91 10.27 -1.12
CA ARG A 175 -2.85 10.48 0.34
C ARG A 175 -2.10 9.32 0.99
N TYR A 176 -1.42 9.61 2.09
CA TYR A 176 -0.71 8.60 2.87
C TYR A 176 -1.35 8.42 4.24
N LEU A 177 -1.63 7.17 4.62
CA LEU A 177 -2.21 6.80 5.90
C LEU A 177 -1.23 5.90 6.65
N LEU A 178 -0.91 6.26 7.89
CA LEU A 178 -0.13 5.42 8.82
C LEU A 178 -1.05 5.00 9.95
N ILE A 179 -1.51 3.74 9.94
CA ILE A 179 -2.62 3.29 10.79
C ILE A 179 -2.09 2.34 11.87
N PRO A 180 -2.27 2.64 13.17
CA PRO A 180 -2.07 1.69 14.26
C PRO A 180 -2.94 0.44 14.08
N HIS A 181 -2.39 -0.76 14.28
CA HIS A 181 -3.11 -2.01 14.06
C HIS A 181 -4.36 -2.22 14.94
N ASP A 182 -4.40 -1.57 16.10
CA ASP A 182 -5.51 -1.55 17.06
C ASP A 182 -6.63 -0.62 16.62
N ASP A 183 -6.37 0.31 15.70
CA ASP A 183 -7.38 1.13 15.05
C ASP A 183 -8.00 0.44 13.83
N ILE A 184 -7.44 -0.69 13.37
CA ILE A 184 -7.95 -1.45 12.22
C ILE A 184 -9.00 -2.45 12.72
N GLU A 185 -10.24 -1.99 12.87
CA GLU A 185 -11.36 -2.81 13.34
C GLU A 185 -12.41 -3.05 12.25
N LEU A 186 -13.02 -4.24 12.25
CA LEU A 186 -14.12 -4.52 11.32
C LEU A 186 -15.31 -3.61 11.63
N GLY A 187 -15.92 -3.05 10.60
CA GLY A 187 -17.01 -2.06 10.72
C GLY A 187 -16.55 -0.62 10.53
N ARG A 188 -15.24 -0.35 10.57
CA ARG A 188 -14.69 0.94 10.13
C ARG A 188 -14.78 1.10 8.61
N SER A 189 -14.78 2.35 8.16
CA SER A 189 -14.69 2.72 6.74
C SER A 189 -13.32 3.30 6.41
N ILE A 190 -12.91 3.21 5.15
CA ILE A 190 -11.68 3.84 4.65
C ILE A 190 -11.76 5.36 4.77
N ALA A 191 -12.94 5.95 4.60
CA ALA A 191 -13.13 7.39 4.81
C ALA A 191 -12.84 7.81 6.27
N GLY A 192 -13.32 7.06 7.26
CA GLY A 192 -13.02 7.33 8.67
C GLY A 192 -11.54 7.15 9.00
N LEU A 193 -10.94 6.04 8.54
CA LEU A 193 -9.50 5.80 8.72
C LEU A 193 -8.64 6.89 8.07
N MET A 194 -9.04 7.40 6.91
CA MET A 194 -8.38 8.53 6.25
C MET A 194 -8.51 9.82 7.08
N GLN A 195 -9.68 10.12 7.61
CA GLN A 195 -9.89 11.33 8.43
C GLN A 195 -9.00 11.34 9.69
N GLU A 196 -8.75 10.18 10.27
CA GLU A 196 -8.06 10.06 11.56
C GLU A 196 -6.54 9.83 11.43
N HIS A 197 -6.10 9.18 10.34
CA HIS A 197 -4.72 8.70 10.20
C HIS A 197 -4.01 9.21 8.94
N GLU A 198 -4.61 10.12 8.17
CA GLU A 198 -3.91 10.80 7.08
C GLU A 198 -2.76 11.64 7.62
N MET A 199 -1.57 11.41 7.06
CA MET A 199 -0.37 12.16 7.36
C MET A 199 -0.20 13.25 6.31
N THR A 200 -0.01 14.50 6.76
CA THR A 200 0.28 15.64 5.90
C THR A 200 1.68 16.18 6.16
N SER A 201 2.22 16.93 5.20
CA SER A 201 3.52 17.62 5.32
C SER A 201 3.46 18.81 6.25
#